data_AF-A0A947KTY9-F1
#
_entry.id   AF-A0A947KTY9-F1
#
_cell.length_a   1.000
_cell.length_b   1.000
_cell.length_c   1.000
_cell.angle_alpha   90.00
_cell.angle_beta   90.00
_cell.angle_gamma   90.00
#
_symmetry.space_group_name_H-M   'P 1'
#
loop_
_entity.id
_entity.type
_entity.pdbx_description
1 polymer ?
#
loop_
_entity_poly.entity_id
_entity_poly.type
_entity_poly.pdbx_seq_one_letter_code
_entity_poly.pdbx_strand_id
1 'polypeptide(L)'
;MDKSERVLQKANADLNSAATALEISYSSLGEIESPLSGTITQLLASRTLFSSQRDIIKHNQEWVHFAKNQVFQAKEQLKSDMIQYEKFKYLELQEIKKIIDKQKVQEVKELDEIASITHTRNKKG
;
A
#
# COMPACT_ATOMS: atom_id res chain seq x y z
N MET A 1 -4.45 7.85 0.40
CA MET A 1 -3.09 7.42 0.04
C MET A 1 -2.34 6.87 1.25
N ASP A 2 -2.10 7.69 2.28
CA ASP A 2 -1.34 7.30 3.49
C ASP A 2 -1.85 6.05 4.20
N LYS A 3 -3.17 5.83 4.19
CA LYS A 3 -3.78 4.63 4.78
C LYS A 3 -3.37 3.36 4.01
N SER A 4 -3.43 3.41 2.69
CA SER A 4 -3.15 2.27 1.81
C SER A 4 -1.67 1.96 1.73
N GLU A 5 -0.82 2.99 1.83
CA GLU A 5 0.62 2.82 1.97
C GLU A 5 0.97 2.15 3.32
N ARG A 6 0.35 2.58 4.43
CA ARG A 6 0.50 1.90 5.72
C ARG A 6 0.02 0.45 5.70
N VAL A 7 -1.09 0.17 5.01
CA VAL A 7 -1.58 -1.20 4.83
C VAL A 7 -0.56 -2.05 4.06
N LEU A 8 0.03 -1.52 2.99
CA LEU A 8 1.08 -2.21 2.25
C LEU A 8 2.33 -2.44 3.10
N GLN A 9 2.77 -1.44 3.87
CA GLN A 9 3.90 -1.60 4.79
C GLN A 9 3.65 -2.71 5.81
N LYS A 10 2.46 -2.72 6.43
CA LYS A 10 2.06 -3.78 7.36
C LYS A 10 2.05 -5.15 6.70
N ALA A 11 1.44 -5.27 5.51
CA ALA A 11 1.38 -6.54 4.78
C ALA A 11 2.79 -7.08 4.44
N ASN A 12 3.74 -6.20 4.09
CA ASN A 12 5.12 -6.60 3.86
C ASN A 12 5.81 -7.07 5.16
N ALA A 13 5.56 -6.39 6.29
CA ALA A 13 6.08 -6.81 7.58
C ALA A 13 5.53 -8.18 8.00
N ASP A 14 4.22 -8.41 7.79
CA ASP A 14 3.57 -9.69 8.06
C ASP A 14 4.13 -10.82 7.18
N LEU A 15 4.38 -10.55 5.89
CA LEU A 15 5.05 -11.49 4.98
C LEU A 15 6.47 -11.81 5.43
N ASN A 16 7.24 -10.80 5.86
CA ASN A 16 8.59 -11.02 6.35
C ASN A 16 8.57 -11.90 7.60
N SER A 17 7.69 -11.58 8.56
CA SER A 17 7.51 -12.37 9.77
C SER A 17 7.13 -13.83 9.46
N ALA A 18 6.20 -14.05 8.52
CA ALA A 18 5.80 -15.38 8.07
C ALA A 18 6.97 -16.16 7.43
N ALA A 19 7.78 -15.50 6.61
CA ALA A 19 8.95 -16.11 5.98
C ALA A 19 10.00 -16.52 7.01
N THR A 20 10.30 -15.64 7.98
CA THR A 20 11.20 -15.95 9.10
C THR A 20 10.69 -17.12 9.93
N ALA A 21 9.38 -17.16 10.25
CA ALA A 21 8.80 -18.26 11.00
C ALA A 21 8.92 -19.61 10.26
N LEU A 22 8.73 -19.59 8.93
CA LEU A 22 8.93 -20.77 8.09
C LEU A 22 10.41 -21.22 8.08
N GLU A 23 11.35 -20.29 7.97
CA GLU A 23 12.78 -20.59 8.03
C GLU A 23 13.18 -21.21 9.37
N ILE A 24 12.75 -20.61 10.48
CA ILE A 24 12.95 -21.17 11.83
C ILE A 24 12.38 -22.59 11.92
N SER A 25 11.20 -22.83 11.33
CA SER A 25 10.59 -24.16 11.36
C SER A 25 11.41 -25.22 10.60
N TYR A 26 12.08 -24.84 9.52
CA TYR A 26 13.01 -25.75 8.85
C TYR A 26 14.28 -25.98 9.65
N SER A 27 14.83 -24.93 10.29
CA SER A 27 15.97 -25.08 11.18
C SER A 27 15.67 -26.01 12.35
N SER A 28 14.52 -25.82 13.02
CA SER A 28 14.06 -26.70 14.11
C SER A 28 13.84 -28.14 13.66
N LEU A 29 13.44 -28.39 12.41
CA LEU A 29 13.36 -29.76 11.87
C LEU A 29 14.74 -30.41 11.76
N GLY A 30 15.77 -29.65 11.38
CA GLY A 30 17.15 -30.12 11.30
C GLY A 30 17.78 -30.42 12.66
N GLU A 31 17.27 -29.82 13.73
CA GLU A 31 17.71 -30.06 15.11
C GLU A 31 17.12 -31.33 15.73
N ILE A 32 16.08 -31.93 15.12
CA ILE A 32 15.49 -33.17 15.61
C ILE A 32 16.41 -34.34 15.22
N GLU A 33 17.09 -34.91 16.21
CA GLU A 33 17.88 -36.13 16.02
C GLU A 33 16.99 -37.38 16.02
N SER A 34 17.29 -38.30 15.10
CA SER A 34 16.67 -39.63 15.09
C SER A 34 17.51 -40.60 15.92
N PRO A 35 16.91 -41.36 16.85
CA PRO A 35 17.65 -42.32 17.65
C PRO A 35 18.18 -43.46 16.76
N LEU A 36 19.51 -43.57 16.65
CA LEU A 36 20.19 -44.65 15.92
C LEU A 36 20.15 -45.99 16.67
N SER A 37 19.94 -45.95 17.98
CA SER A 37 19.81 -47.10 18.87
C SER A 37 18.96 -46.70 20.07
N GLY A 38 18.26 -47.65 20.71
CA GLY A 38 17.45 -47.36 21.88
C GLY A 38 16.17 -48.20 21.96
N THR A 39 15.23 -47.75 22.78
CA THR A 39 13.93 -48.41 22.94
C THR A 39 12.93 -47.96 21.87
N ILE A 40 11.94 -48.83 21.58
CA ILE A 40 10.84 -48.50 20.64
C ILE A 40 10.11 -47.21 21.07
N THR A 41 9.99 -46.97 22.37
CA THR A 41 9.38 -45.74 22.91
C THR A 41 10.11 -44.47 22.45
N GLN A 42 11.45 -44.49 22.43
CA GLN A 42 12.25 -43.35 21.95
C GLN A 42 12.05 -43.10 20.46
N LEU A 43 11.98 -44.17 19.66
CA LEU A 43 11.68 -44.07 18.23
C LEU A 43 10.29 -43.47 17.99
N LEU A 44 9.27 -43.92 18.72
CA LEU A 44 7.91 -43.40 18.60
C LEU A 44 7.82 -41.92 19.00
N ALA A 45 8.52 -41.52 20.07
CA ALA A 45 8.59 -40.11 20.48
C ALA A 45 9.22 -39.23 19.39
N SER A 46 10.37 -39.65 18.83
CA SER A 46 11.04 -38.94 17.72
C SER A 46 10.12 -38.83 16.49
N ARG A 47 9.42 -39.92 16.12
CA ARG A 47 8.45 -39.90 15.01
C ARG A 47 7.32 -38.88 15.24
N THR A 48 6.78 -38.80 16.45
CA THR A 48 5.75 -37.81 16.80
C THR A 48 6.28 -36.39 16.69
N LEU A 49 7.50 -36.12 17.17
CA LEU A 49 8.16 -34.82 17.02
C LEU A 49 8.34 -34.44 15.55
N PHE A 50 8.85 -35.34 14.72
CA PHE A 50 8.98 -35.12 13.28
C PHE A 50 7.63 -34.84 12.61
N SER A 51 6.58 -35.58 12.98
CA SER A 51 5.24 -35.35 12.43
C SER A 51 4.73 -33.95 12.80
N SER A 52 4.81 -33.59 14.08
CA SER A 52 4.38 -32.28 14.56
C SER A 52 5.16 -31.14 13.88
N GLN A 53 6.48 -31.30 13.70
CA GLN A 53 7.29 -30.29 13.04
C GLN A 53 6.93 -30.13 11.55
N ARG A 54 6.60 -31.23 10.87
CA ARG A 54 6.11 -31.18 9.48
C ARG A 54 4.77 -30.46 9.37
N ASP A 55 3.88 -30.67 10.32
CA ASP A 55 2.58 -29.97 10.36
C ASP A 55 2.77 -28.46 10.57
N ILE A 56 3.70 -28.06 11.46
CA ILE A 56 4.08 -26.65 11.65
C ILE A 56 4.65 -26.04 10.37
N ILE A 57 5.57 -26.74 9.69
CA ILE A 57 6.14 -26.28 8.42
C ILE A 57 5.03 -26.08 7.39
N LYS A 58 4.12 -27.05 7.24
CA LYS A 58 3.01 -26.95 6.31
C LYS A 58 2.12 -25.73 6.61
N HIS A 59 1.78 -25.52 7.88
CA HIS A 59 1.02 -24.35 8.30
C HIS A 59 1.75 -23.04 7.95
N ASN A 60 3.05 -22.96 8.21
CA ASN A 60 3.83 -21.76 7.91
C ASN A 60 4.00 -21.53 6.40
N GLN A 61 4.06 -22.58 5.58
CA GLN A 61 4.02 -22.46 4.12
C GLN A 61 2.70 -21.86 3.64
N GLU A 62 1.57 -22.36 4.15
CA GLU A 62 0.24 -21.82 3.85
C GLU A 62 0.12 -20.36 4.31
N TRP A 63 0.68 -20.03 5.47
CA TRP A 63 0.69 -18.67 6.00
C TRP A 63 1.52 -17.71 5.14
N VAL A 64 2.71 -18.13 4.68
CA VAL A 64 3.52 -17.36 3.74
C VAL A 64 2.76 -17.14 2.43
N HIS A 65 2.07 -18.16 1.91
CA HIS A 65 1.27 -18.01 0.70
C HIS A 65 0.13 -16.99 0.89
N PHE A 66 -0.59 -17.07 2.00
CA PHE A 66 -1.62 -16.10 2.36
C PHE A 66 -1.06 -14.68 2.46
N ALA A 67 0.05 -14.48 3.18
CA ALA A 67 0.69 -13.18 3.34
C ALA A 67 1.17 -12.59 1.99
N LYS A 68 1.66 -13.41 1.06
CA LYS A 68 1.99 -12.98 -0.31
C LYS A 68 0.77 -12.43 -1.04
N ASN A 69 -0.37 -13.11 -0.93
CA ASN A 69 -1.62 -12.65 -1.55
C ASN A 69 -2.10 -11.33 -0.92
N GLN A 70 -1.95 -11.17 0.40
CA GLN A 70 -2.29 -9.90 1.08
C GLN A 70 -1.41 -8.74 0.59
N VAL A 71 -0.11 -8.96 0.41
CA VAL A 71 0.80 -7.95 -0.19
C VAL A 71 0.36 -7.61 -1.61
N PHE A 72 0.02 -8.60 -2.43
CA PHE A 72 -0.46 -8.37 -3.79
C PHE A 72 -1.72 -7.49 -3.81
N GLN A 73 -2.72 -7.82 -3.00
CA GLN A 73 -3.96 -7.03 -2.91
C GLN A 73 -3.70 -5.60 -2.41
N ALA A 74 -2.84 -5.44 -1.40
CA ALA A 74 -2.48 -4.12 -0.88
C ALA A 74 -1.78 -3.25 -1.94
N LYS A 75 -0.93 -3.84 -2.79
CA LYS A 75 -0.29 -3.14 -3.92
C LYS A 75 -1.31 -2.66 -4.94
N GLU A 76 -2.25 -3.52 -5.34
CA GLU A 76 -3.30 -3.15 -6.30
C GLU A 76 -4.20 -2.05 -5.74
N GLN A 77 -4.55 -2.11 -4.45
CA GLN A 77 -5.33 -1.06 -3.81
C GLN A 77 -4.57 0.27 -3.78
N LEU A 78 -3.28 0.26 -3.40
CA LEU A 78 -2.46 1.47 -3.40
C LEU A 78 -2.39 2.10 -4.79
N LYS A 79 -2.19 1.28 -5.83
CA LYS A 79 -2.16 1.73 -7.22
C LYS A 79 -3.48 2.39 -7.63
N SER A 80 -4.61 1.77 -7.30
CA SER A 80 -5.94 2.35 -7.56
C SER A 80 -6.10 3.71 -6.87
N ASP A 81 -5.72 3.80 -5.60
CA ASP A 81 -5.83 5.04 -4.82
C ASP A 81 -4.94 6.16 -5.37
N MET A 82 -3.74 5.83 -5.85
CA MET A 82 -2.86 6.80 -6.52
C MET A 82 -3.47 7.34 -7.80
N ILE A 83 -4.08 6.49 -8.62
CA ILE A 83 -4.77 6.92 -9.86
C ILE A 83 -5.92 7.87 -9.53
N GLN A 84 -6.73 7.55 -8.51
CA GLN A 84 -7.83 8.43 -8.10
C GLN A 84 -7.33 9.77 -7.56
N TYR A 85 -6.24 9.75 -6.79
CA TYR A 85 -5.62 10.96 -6.26
C TYR A 85 -5.11 11.88 -7.36
N GLU A 86 -4.39 11.35 -8.36
CA GLU A 86 -3.91 12.15 -9.49
C GLU A 86 -5.05 12.66 -10.37
N LYS A 87 -6.11 11.86 -10.56
CA LYS A 87 -7.32 12.31 -11.24
C LYS A 87 -7.97 13.50 -10.52
N PHE A 88 -8.04 13.45 -9.19
CA PHE A 88 -8.62 14.54 -8.39
C PHE A 88 -7.78 15.82 -8.52
N LYS A 89 -6.46 15.72 -8.36
CA LYS A 89 -5.55 16.85 -8.58
C LYS A 89 -5.71 17.50 -9.95
N TYR A 90 -5.85 16.69 -10.99
CA TYR A 90 -6.04 17.19 -12.34
C TYR A 90 -7.34 17.99 -12.48
N LEU A 91 -8.44 17.49 -11.89
CA LEU A 91 -9.73 18.19 -11.90
C LEU A 91 -9.67 19.49 -11.10
N GLU A 92 -9.03 19.49 -9.92
CA GLU A 92 -8.81 20.71 -9.12
C GLU A 92 -8.03 21.76 -9.91
N LEU A 93 -6.95 21.35 -10.60
CA LEU A 93 -6.17 22.25 -11.44
C LEU A 93 -7.01 22.86 -12.57
N GLN A 94 -7.87 22.08 -13.21
CA GLN A 94 -8.78 22.60 -14.23
C GLN A 94 -9.78 23.60 -13.65
N GLU A 95 -10.29 23.37 -12.45
CA GLU A 95 -11.23 24.27 -11.78
C GLU A 95 -10.56 25.59 -11.39
N ILE A 96 -9.35 25.54 -10.84
CA ILE A 96 -8.54 26.72 -10.54
C ILE A 96 -8.29 27.54 -11.81
N LYS A 97 -7.93 26.90 -12.93
CA LYS A 97 -7.75 27.59 -14.22
C LYS A 97 -9.03 28.31 -14.65
N LYS A 98 -10.19 27.66 -14.56
CA LYS A 98 -11.48 28.28 -14.89
C LYS A 98 -11.78 29.49 -14.00
N ILE A 99 -11.43 29.44 -12.72
CA ILE A 99 -11.61 30.56 -11.78
C ILE A 99 -10.70 31.73 -12.19
N ILE A 100 -9.42 31.47 -12.46
CA ILE A 100 -8.46 32.49 -12.90
C ILE A 100 -8.91 33.13 -14.22
N ASP A 101 -9.36 32.33 -15.19
CA ASP A 101 -9.81 32.85 -16.47
C ASP A 101 -11.06 33.73 -16.32
N LYS A 102 -12.00 33.34 -15.45
CA LYS A 102 -13.17 34.18 -15.11
C LYS A 102 -12.75 35.49 -14.46
N GLN A 103 -11.79 35.47 -13.54
CA GLN A 103 -11.27 36.68 -12.89
C GLN A 103 -10.61 37.61 -13.92
N LYS A 104 -9.76 37.09 -14.81
CA LYS A 104 -9.14 37.88 -15.88
C LYS A 104 -10.16 38.53 -16.80
N VAL A 105 -11.19 37.79 -17.20
CA VAL A 105 -12.27 38.35 -18.04
C VAL A 105 -13.02 39.47 -17.30
N GLN A 106 -13.22 39.32 -15.99
CA GLN A 106 -13.86 40.34 -15.17
C GLN A 106 -12.97 41.58 -15.02
N GLU A 107 -11.68 41.41 -14.72
CA GLU A 107 -10.70 42.49 -14.62
C GLU A 107 -10.58 43.30 -15.91
N VAL A 108 -10.54 42.63 -17.07
CA VAL A 108 -10.50 43.32 -18.38
C VAL A 108 -11.74 44.19 -18.60
N LYS A 109 -12.94 43.68 -18.27
CA LYS A 109 -14.17 44.47 -18.38
C LYS A 109 -14.18 45.69 -17.47
N GLU A 110 -13.71 45.52 -16.23
CA GLU A 110 -13.61 46.62 -15.27
C GLU A 110 -12.61 47.69 -15.74
N LEU A 111 -11.46 47.28 -16.29
CA LEU A 111 -10.48 48.20 -16.87
C LEU A 111 -11.04 48.97 -18.08
N ASP A 112 -11.77 48.29 -18.97
CA ASP A 112 -12.43 48.91 -20.12
C ASP A 112 -13.49 49.94 -19.68
N GLU A 113 -14.29 49.62 -18.66
CA GLU A 113 -15.25 50.57 -18.08
C GLU A 113 -14.55 51.80 -17.49
N ILE A 114 -13.49 51.60 -16.71
CA ILE A 114 -12.70 52.70 -16.12
C ILE A 114 -12.09 53.58 -17.22
N ALA A 115 -11.53 52.99 -18.27
CA ALA A 115 -10.96 53.72 -19.39
C ALA A 115 -12.02 54.57 -20.12
N SER A 116 -13.21 54.00 -20.36
CA SER A 116 -14.33 54.70 -20.99
C SER A 116 -14.84 55.87 -20.15
N ILE A 117 -15.01 55.67 -18.83
CA ILE A 117 -15.39 56.73 -17.89
C ILE A 117 -14.36 57.85 -17.90
N THR A 118 -13.07 57.50 -17.85
CA THR A 118 -11.95 58.47 -17.82
C THR A 118 -11.89 59.28 -19.12
N HIS A 119 -12.01 58.63 -20.28
CA HIS A 119 -12.03 59.29 -21.58
C HIS A 119 -13.24 60.24 -21.71
N THR A 120 -14.41 59.80 -21.25
CA THR A 120 -15.65 60.61 -21.27
C THR A 120 -15.54 61.84 -20.36
N ARG A 121 -14.87 61.70 -19.21
CA ARG A 121 -14.60 62.81 -18.28
C ARG A 121 -13.68 63.86 -18.91
N ASN A 122 -12.61 63.42 -19.57
CA ASN A 122 -11.63 64.30 -20.23
C ASN A 122 -12.20 65.04 -21.44
N LYS A 123 -13.26 64.53 -22.09
CA LYS A 123 -13.95 65.20 -23.22
C LYS A 123 -14.99 66.25 -22.78
N LYS A 124 -15.40 66.25 -21.50
CA LYS A 124 -16.40 67.18 -20.95
C LYS A 124 -15.78 68.32 -20.13
N GLY A 125 -14.45 68.35 -20.00
CA GLY A 125 -13.69 69.42 -19.38
C GLY A 125 -13.03 70.36 -20.39
#